data_AF-A0AA39QHM8-F1
#
_entry.id   AF-A0AA39QHM8-F1
#
_cell.length_a   1.000
_cell.length_b   1.000
_cell.length_c   1.000
_cell.angle_alpha   90.00
_cell.angle_beta   90.00
_cell.angle_gamma   90.00
#
_symmetry.space_group_name_H-M   'P 1'
#
loop_
_entity.id
_entity.type
_entity.pdbx_description
1 polymer ?
#
loop_
_entity_poly.entity_id
_entity_poly.type
_entity_poly.pdbx_seq_one_letter_code
_entity_poly.pdbx_strand_id
1 'polypeptide(L)'
;GFSLDNVDAGLGFNNPTKEVRDEAKELFGPNRRIGMLVSIGTGHPGPSGFQQPKGIESLPLELIRVLQRITTDCESVADELAKEYGSGDTYFRFNVLHGAEGVSLDEWKKMSEVMAHTSSYLRGPDVSREIDRVVACLCSSLSRTR
;
A
#
# COMPACT_ATOMS: atom_id res chain seq x y z
N GLY A 1 -13.23 -24.96 -22.63
CA GLY A 1 -13.41 -23.54 -22.29
C GLY A 1 -12.91 -23.37 -20.89
N PHE A 2 -11.85 -22.58 -20.69
CA PHE A 2 -11.33 -22.30 -19.36
C PHE A 2 -12.22 -21.22 -18.74
N SER A 3 -12.95 -21.58 -17.68
CA SER A 3 -13.56 -20.61 -16.78
C SER A 3 -12.41 -19.96 -16.03
N LEU A 4 -12.15 -18.69 -16.32
CA LEU A 4 -11.21 -17.88 -15.55
C LEU A 4 -11.96 -17.46 -14.30
N ASP A 5 -11.87 -18.31 -13.27
CA ASP A 5 -12.35 -18.01 -11.93
C ASP A 5 -11.40 -16.94 -11.36
N ASN A 6 -11.58 -15.69 -11.80
CA ASN A 6 -10.87 -14.55 -11.23
C ASN A 6 -11.40 -14.37 -9.80
N VAL A 7 -10.76 -15.06 -8.86
CA VAL A 7 -10.86 -14.74 -7.44
C VAL A 7 -10.42 -13.29 -7.32
N ASP A 8 -11.34 -12.45 -6.85
CA ASP A 8 -11.03 -11.07 -6.54
C ASP A 8 -9.72 -11.02 -5.74
N ALA A 9 -8.73 -10.27 -6.24
CA ALA A 9 -7.48 -10.00 -5.52
C ALA A 9 -7.74 -9.46 -4.10
N GLY A 10 -8.98 -9.03 -3.84
CA GLY A 10 -9.56 -8.71 -2.54
C GLY A 10 -9.39 -9.76 -1.44
N LEU A 11 -9.03 -11.03 -1.68
CA LEU A 11 -8.89 -12.01 -0.57
C LEU A 11 -7.45 -12.38 -0.15
N GLY A 12 -6.41 -11.84 -0.80
CA GLY A 12 -5.03 -12.15 -0.40
C GLY A 12 -3.89 -11.55 -1.22
N PHE A 13 -4.16 -10.62 -2.15
CA PHE A 13 -3.11 -9.94 -2.94
C PHE A 13 -3.28 -8.42 -2.94
N ASN A 14 -3.74 -7.88 -1.81
CA ASN A 14 -4.04 -6.45 -1.71
C ASN A 14 -2.77 -5.57 -1.63
N ASN A 15 -1.59 -6.20 -1.53
CA ASN A 15 -0.29 -5.57 -1.76
C ASN A 15 0.52 -6.41 -2.76
N PRO A 16 0.49 -6.11 -4.07
CA PRO A 16 1.06 -6.95 -5.13
C PRO A 16 2.59 -6.84 -5.25
N THR A 17 3.27 -6.24 -4.27
CA THR A 17 4.70 -5.90 -4.39
C THR A 17 5.61 -7.12 -4.44
N LYS A 18 5.18 -8.25 -3.85
CA LYS A 18 5.94 -9.49 -3.85
C LYS A 18 5.90 -10.14 -5.22
N GLU A 19 4.73 -10.13 -5.83
CA GLU A 19 4.42 -10.63 -7.16
C GLU A 19 5.18 -9.81 -8.22
N VAL A 20 5.13 -8.48 -8.12
CA VAL A 20 5.88 -7.57 -9.01
C VAL A 20 7.39 -7.80 -8.89
N ARG A 21 7.91 -8.01 -7.67
CA ARG A 21 9.33 -8.33 -7.45
C ARG A 21 9.70 -9.67 -8.12
N ASP A 22 8.85 -10.68 -7.99
CA ASP A 22 9.13 -12.02 -8.51
C ASP A 22 9.03 -12.05 -10.04
N GLU A 23 8.04 -11.39 -10.61
CA GLU A 23 7.93 -11.20 -12.07
C GLU A 23 9.14 -10.43 -12.63
N ALA A 24 9.62 -9.40 -11.93
CA ALA A 24 10.83 -8.68 -12.34
C ALA A 24 12.07 -9.59 -12.35
N LYS A 25 12.20 -10.50 -11.37
CA LYS A 25 13.29 -11.49 -11.33
C LYS A 25 13.20 -12.48 -12.50
N GLU A 26 11.99 -12.87 -12.88
CA GLU A 26 11.74 -13.77 -14.01
C GLU A 26 12.06 -13.09 -15.36
N LEU A 27 11.57 -11.87 -15.56
CA LEU A 27 11.72 -11.14 -16.83
C LEU A 27 13.15 -10.64 -17.08
N PHE A 28 13.83 -10.14 -16.05
CA PHE A 28 15.14 -9.51 -16.18
C PHE A 28 16.31 -10.38 -15.71
N GLY A 29 16.01 -11.58 -15.23
CA GLY A 29 16.95 -12.56 -14.73
C GLY A 29 17.34 -12.33 -13.26
N PRO A 30 17.72 -13.41 -12.53
CA PRO A 30 17.90 -13.37 -11.07
C PRO A 30 19.09 -12.52 -10.61
N ASN A 31 20.02 -12.19 -11.51
CA ASN A 31 21.21 -11.41 -11.21
C ASN A 31 20.98 -9.90 -11.33
N ARG A 32 19.87 -9.46 -11.93
CA ARG A 32 19.53 -8.03 -11.96
C ARG A 32 18.91 -7.62 -10.64
N ARG A 33 19.52 -6.63 -9.99
CA ARG A 33 18.98 -6.02 -8.77
C ARG A 33 17.88 -5.03 -9.13
N ILE A 34 16.82 -5.04 -8.34
CA ILE A 34 15.83 -3.97 -8.35
C ILE A 34 16.53 -2.69 -7.88
N GLY A 35 16.46 -1.64 -8.70
CA GLY A 35 17.05 -0.34 -8.37
C GLY A 35 16.20 0.43 -7.37
N MET A 36 14.88 0.37 -7.53
CA MET A 36 13.90 0.96 -6.63
C MET A 36 12.54 0.28 -6.85
N LEU A 37 11.81 0.06 -5.76
CA LEU A 37 10.44 -0.41 -5.70
C LEU A 37 9.65 0.55 -4.81
N VAL A 38 8.66 1.24 -5.40
CA VAL A 38 7.77 2.14 -4.66
C VAL A 38 6.40 1.49 -4.59
N SER A 39 5.91 1.33 -3.37
CA SER A 39 4.61 0.75 -3.05
C SER A 39 3.69 1.82 -2.47
N ILE A 40 2.48 1.94 -2.98
CA ILE A 40 1.47 2.91 -2.53
C ILE A 40 0.28 2.14 -1.98
N GLY A 41 -0.04 2.35 -0.70
CA GLY A 41 -1.20 1.78 -0.03
C GLY A 41 -2.41 2.71 -0.09
N THR A 42 -3.59 2.13 0.11
CA THR A 42 -4.89 2.82 0.11
C THR A 42 -5.31 3.32 1.49
N GLY A 43 -4.38 3.33 2.46
CA GLY A 43 -4.62 3.69 3.84
C GLY A 43 -4.81 2.48 4.76
N HIS A 44 -4.54 2.69 6.03
CA HIS A 44 -4.81 1.73 7.10
C HIS A 44 -5.91 2.35 7.99
N PRO A 45 -7.09 1.71 8.15
CA PRO A 45 -8.20 2.27 8.93
C PRO A 45 -7.93 2.29 10.45
N GLY A 46 -6.79 1.78 10.91
CA GLY A 46 -6.37 1.83 12.31
C GLY A 46 -7.17 0.89 13.23
N PRO A 47 -6.83 0.83 14.54
CA PRO A 47 -7.53 -0.02 15.50
C PRO A 47 -9.01 0.36 15.72
N SER A 48 -9.34 1.64 15.52
CA SER A 48 -10.69 2.23 15.70
C SER A 48 -11.57 2.13 14.45
N GLY A 49 -11.00 2.12 13.23
CA GLY A 49 -11.77 2.11 11.98
C GLY A 49 -12.55 0.82 11.70
N PHE A 50 -12.30 -0.23 12.50
CA PHE A 50 -13.05 -1.49 12.45
C PHE A 50 -14.12 -1.62 13.55
N GLN A 51 -14.30 -0.60 14.40
CA GLN A 51 -15.34 -0.62 15.42
C GLN A 51 -16.70 -0.28 14.77
N GLN A 52 -17.76 -1.01 15.15
CA GLN A 52 -19.11 -0.67 14.70
C GLN A 52 -19.46 0.76 15.17
N PRO A 53 -19.78 1.69 14.24
CA PRO A 53 -20.30 2.98 14.65
C PRO A 53 -21.68 2.77 15.30
N LYS A 54 -21.88 3.36 16.49
CA LYS A 54 -23.20 3.40 17.12
C LYS A 54 -24.10 4.34 16.30
N GLY A 55 -25.11 3.80 15.62
CA GLY A 55 -26.19 4.60 15.00
C GLY A 55 -26.10 4.84 13.49
N ILE A 56 -25.18 4.18 12.77
CA ILE A 56 -25.16 4.11 11.29
C ILE A 56 -25.41 2.65 10.91
N GLU A 57 -25.94 2.37 9.71
CA GLU A 57 -26.05 1.00 9.20
C GLU A 57 -24.71 0.28 9.39
N SER A 58 -24.68 -0.65 10.33
CA SER A 58 -23.44 -1.31 10.74
C SER A 58 -22.96 -2.20 9.60
N LEU A 59 -21.70 -2.04 9.19
CA LEU A 59 -21.06 -3.02 8.32
C LEU A 59 -21.20 -4.42 8.97
N PRO A 60 -21.57 -5.46 8.21
CA PRO A 60 -21.63 -6.81 8.74
C PRO A 60 -20.30 -7.19 9.39
N LEU A 61 -20.35 -7.83 10.57
CA LEU A 61 -19.14 -8.24 11.30
C LEU A 61 -18.19 -9.08 10.45
N GLU A 62 -18.72 -9.91 9.55
CA GLU A 62 -17.92 -10.69 8.61
C GLU A 62 -17.16 -9.83 7.60
N LEU A 63 -17.76 -8.73 7.10
CA LEU A 63 -17.08 -7.78 6.22
C LEU A 63 -15.95 -7.05 6.96
N ILE A 64 -16.17 -6.66 8.21
CA ILE A 64 -15.13 -6.05 9.07
C ILE A 64 -13.95 -7.01 9.22
N ARG A 65 -14.21 -8.29 9.50
CA ARG A 65 -13.16 -9.33 9.63
C ARG A 65 -12.38 -9.54 8.35
N VAL A 66 -13.06 -9.54 7.19
CA VAL A 66 -12.42 -9.64 5.88
C VAL A 66 -11.50 -8.43 5.65
N LEU A 67 -11.98 -7.21 5.88
CA LEU A 67 -11.18 -5.99 5.71
C LEU A 67 -9.97 -5.94 6.68
N GLN A 68 -10.13 -6.41 7.92
CA GLN A 68 -9.02 -6.57 8.86
C GLN A 68 -7.96 -7.53 8.33
N ARG A 69 -8.38 -8.69 7.84
CA ARG A 69 -7.49 -9.71 7.30
C ARG A 69 -6.71 -9.18 6.10
N ILE A 70 -7.40 -8.53 5.16
CA ILE A 70 -6.81 -7.86 4.00
C ILE A 70 -5.74 -6.85 4.42
N THR A 71 -6.09 -5.98 5.35
CA THR A 71 -5.19 -4.93 5.83
C THR A 71 -3.95 -5.53 6.48
N THR A 72 -4.13 -6.56 7.31
CA THR A 72 -3.03 -7.27 7.99
C THR A 72 -2.09 -7.92 6.98
N ASP A 73 -2.66 -8.52 5.94
CA ASP A 73 -1.90 -9.18 4.87
C ASP A 73 -1.07 -8.16 4.06
N CYS A 74 -1.64 -7.01 3.72
CA CYS A 74 -0.91 -5.92 3.06
C CYS A 74 0.34 -5.48 3.83
N GLU A 75 0.19 -5.28 5.15
CA GLU A 75 1.29 -4.84 6.01
C GLU A 75 2.32 -5.95 6.23
N SER A 76 1.90 -7.23 6.31
CA SER A 76 2.83 -8.36 6.35
C SER A 76 3.72 -8.42 5.11
N VAL A 77 3.15 -8.24 3.91
CA VAL A 77 3.94 -8.16 2.67
C VAL A 77 4.89 -6.96 2.68
N ALA A 78 4.42 -5.81 3.18
CA ALA A 78 5.25 -4.62 3.28
C ALA A 78 6.45 -4.83 4.23
N ASP A 79 6.23 -5.47 5.38
CA ASP A 79 7.26 -5.80 6.37
C ASP A 79 8.27 -6.81 5.82
N GLU A 80 7.82 -7.82 5.07
CA GLU A 80 8.70 -8.79 4.40
C GLU A 80 9.67 -8.09 3.45
N LEU A 81 9.16 -7.21 2.59
CA LEU A 81 10.00 -6.47 1.64
C LEU A 81 10.87 -5.41 2.32
N ALA A 82 10.36 -4.76 3.37
CA ALA A 82 11.17 -3.86 4.18
C ALA A 82 12.34 -4.60 4.86
N LYS A 83 12.16 -5.85 5.28
CA LYS A 83 13.28 -6.68 5.79
C LYS A 83 14.24 -7.10 4.68
N GLU A 84 13.74 -7.46 3.50
CA GLU A 84 14.56 -7.83 2.35
C GLU A 84 15.42 -6.66 1.84
N TYR A 85 14.88 -5.45 1.84
CA TYR A 85 15.48 -4.27 1.21
C TYR A 85 15.89 -3.13 2.17
N GLY A 86 15.64 -3.27 3.47
CA GLY A 86 15.68 -2.17 4.45
C GLY A 86 17.06 -1.55 4.74
N SER A 87 18.12 -2.05 4.12
CA SER A 87 19.46 -1.46 4.23
C SER A 87 19.82 -0.50 3.08
N GLY A 88 18.90 -0.22 2.14
CA GLY A 88 19.14 0.72 1.05
C GLY A 88 17.89 1.45 0.54
N ASP A 89 18.10 2.43 -0.35
CA ASP A 89 17.06 3.19 -1.05
C ASP A 89 16.38 2.36 -2.17
N THR A 90 16.06 1.10 -1.86
CA THR A 90 15.53 0.12 -2.82
C THR A 90 14.03 -0.10 -2.63
N TYR A 91 13.49 0.07 -1.42
CA TYR A 91 12.06 -0.12 -1.16
C TYR A 91 11.48 1.05 -0.37
N PHE A 92 10.40 1.63 -0.89
CA PHE A 92 9.64 2.71 -0.26
C PHE A 92 8.18 2.32 -0.22
N ARG A 93 7.54 2.45 0.96
CA ARG A 93 6.12 2.19 1.16
C ARG A 93 5.45 3.45 1.66
N PHE A 94 4.56 4.01 0.85
CA PHE A 94 3.71 5.12 1.24
C PHE A 94 2.33 4.60 1.57
N ASN A 95 1.92 4.68 2.84
CA ASN A 95 0.60 4.26 3.28
C ASN A 95 0.07 5.21 4.36
N VAL A 96 -1.18 5.68 4.22
CA VAL A 96 -1.79 6.61 5.18
C VAL A 96 -2.23 5.82 6.42
N LEU A 97 -1.41 5.81 7.47
CA LEU A 97 -1.61 4.95 8.65
C LEU A 97 -2.76 5.39 9.58
N HIS A 98 -3.15 6.66 9.54
CA HIS A 98 -4.17 7.26 10.41
C HIS A 98 -5.04 8.23 9.60
N GLY A 99 -6.36 8.16 9.77
CA GLY A 99 -7.32 9.06 9.10
C GLY A 99 -8.23 8.43 8.03
N ALA A 100 -8.06 7.15 7.69
CA ALA A 100 -9.09 6.42 6.93
C ALA A 100 -10.14 5.76 7.84
N GLU A 101 -10.19 6.16 9.11
CA GLU A 101 -11.08 5.63 10.13
C GLU A 101 -12.54 5.90 9.75
N GLY A 102 -13.25 4.86 9.34
CA GLY A 102 -14.67 4.96 9.01
C GLY A 102 -14.98 5.38 7.57
N VAL A 103 -14.01 5.43 6.65
CA VAL A 103 -14.32 5.56 5.21
C VAL A 103 -14.84 4.22 4.69
N SER A 104 -16.16 4.11 4.48
CA SER A 104 -16.74 2.94 3.81
C SER A 104 -16.35 2.97 2.33
N LEU A 105 -16.30 1.79 1.71
CA LEU A 105 -16.01 1.61 0.27
C LEU A 105 -17.02 2.33 -0.64
N ASP A 106 -18.16 2.78 -0.10
CA ASP A 106 -19.29 3.35 -0.85
C ASP A 106 -19.31 4.88 -0.94
N GLU A 107 -18.27 5.60 -0.51
CA GLU A 107 -18.38 7.05 -0.27
C GLU A 107 -17.51 7.93 -1.16
N TRP A 108 -18.00 8.20 -2.38
CA TRP A 108 -17.62 9.41 -3.12
C TRP A 108 -17.77 10.70 -2.26
N LYS A 109 -18.70 10.66 -1.28
CA LYS A 109 -18.97 11.74 -0.30
C LYS A 109 -17.84 11.96 0.71
N LYS A 110 -16.91 11.02 0.87
CA LYS A 110 -15.74 11.14 1.78
C LYS A 110 -14.44 11.49 1.08
N MET A 111 -14.48 11.83 -0.21
CA MET A 111 -13.29 12.23 -0.96
C MET A 111 -12.56 13.43 -0.33
N SER A 112 -13.30 14.39 0.26
CA SER A 112 -12.72 15.52 0.98
C SER A 112 -11.93 15.13 2.22
N GLU A 113 -12.41 14.11 2.93
CA GLU A 113 -11.76 13.55 4.12
C GLU A 113 -10.49 12.78 3.73
N VAL A 114 -10.59 11.92 2.71
CA VAL A 114 -9.43 11.23 2.12
C VAL A 114 -8.36 12.24 1.70
N MET A 115 -8.73 13.29 0.96
CA MET A 115 -7.78 14.34 0.56
C MET A 115 -7.14 15.05 1.74
N ALA A 116 -7.89 15.36 2.80
CA ALA A 116 -7.36 16.00 3.99
C ALA A 116 -6.34 15.11 4.71
N HIS A 117 -6.65 13.82 4.88
CA HIS A 117 -5.75 12.86 5.53
C HIS A 117 -4.51 12.57 4.69
N THR A 118 -4.66 12.38 3.37
CA THR A 118 -3.51 12.23 2.46
C THR A 118 -2.65 13.50 2.47
N SER A 119 -3.24 14.70 2.45
CA SER A 119 -2.46 15.94 2.52
C SER A 119 -1.72 16.09 3.85
N SER A 120 -2.33 15.66 4.96
CA SER A 120 -1.67 15.68 6.28
C SER A 120 -0.51 14.69 6.32
N TYR A 121 -0.72 13.47 5.80
CA TYR A 121 0.29 12.43 5.70
C TYR A 121 1.50 12.89 4.89
N LEU A 122 1.27 13.46 3.69
CA LEU A 122 2.34 13.94 2.82
C LEU A 122 3.15 15.11 3.41
N ARG A 123 2.55 15.89 4.32
CA ARG A 123 3.24 16.98 5.04
C ARG A 123 4.02 16.50 6.26
N GLY A 124 3.93 15.22 6.62
CA GLY A 124 4.73 14.63 7.68
C GLY A 124 6.22 14.75 7.35
N PRO A 125 7.09 15.17 8.30
CA PRO A 125 8.50 15.41 8.02
C PRO A 125 9.24 14.16 7.55
N ASP A 126 8.89 12.99 8.09
CA ASP A 126 9.50 11.72 7.68
C ASP A 126 9.06 11.31 6.27
N VAL A 127 7.76 11.44 5.95
CA VAL A 127 7.19 11.13 4.64
C VAL A 127 7.77 12.07 3.57
N SER A 128 7.83 13.37 3.85
CA SER A 128 8.45 14.34 2.94
C SER A 128 9.91 13.99 2.65
N ARG A 129 10.68 13.58 3.67
CA ARG A 129 12.08 13.17 3.50
C ARG A 129 12.21 11.89 2.67
N GLU A 130 11.30 10.94 2.83
CA GLU A 130 11.26 9.73 2.00
C GLU A 130 10.93 10.05 0.54
N ILE A 131 9.99 10.96 0.29
CA ILE A 131 9.68 11.44 -1.06
C ILE A 131 10.92 12.09 -1.68
N ASP A 132 11.64 12.95 -0.94
CA ASP A 132 12.87 13.57 -1.44
C ASP A 132 13.94 12.53 -1.82
N ARG A 133 14.07 11.44 -1.04
CA ARG A 133 14.96 10.32 -1.37
C ARG A 133 14.53 9.61 -2.65
N VAL A 134 13.24 9.34 -2.81
CA VAL A 134 12.69 8.76 -4.04
C VAL A 134 13.02 9.64 -5.24
N VAL A 135 12.77 10.96 -5.14
CA VAL A 135 13.08 11.91 -6.22
C VAL A 135 14.58 11.91 -6.53
N ALA A 136 15.45 11.97 -5.53
CA ALA A 136 16.90 11.95 -5.72
C ALA A 136 17.37 10.67 -6.46
N CYS A 137 16.88 9.51 -6.03
CA CYS A 137 17.21 8.24 -6.65
C CYS A 137 16.71 8.17 -8.11
N LEU A 138 15.48 8.61 -8.40
CA LEU A 138 14.94 8.67 -9.76
C LEU A 138 15.71 9.64 -10.66
N CYS A 139 16.07 10.83 -10.16
CA CYS A 139 16.88 11.78 -10.93
C CYS A 139 18.30 11.24 -11.21
N SER A 140 18.88 10.51 -10.26
CA SER A 140 20.23 9.92 -10.40
C SER A 140 20.29 8.71 -11.35
N SER A 141 19.16 8.05 -11.59
CA SER A 141 19.06 6.94 -12.55
C SER A 141 18.85 7.44 -13.98
N LEU A 142 18.05 8.50 -14.15
CA LEU A 142 17.81 9.15 -15.44
C LEU A 142 19.09 9.76 -16.05
N SER A 143 19.97 10.30 -15.21
CA SER A 143 21.25 10.86 -15.63
C SER A 143 22.30 9.80 -15.99
N ARG A 144 22.07 8.53 -15.64
CA ARG A 144 22.93 7.38 -15.97
C ARG A 144 22.54 6.66 -17.26
N THR A 145 21.38 7.00 -17.82
CA THR A 145 20.81 6.36 -19.02
C THR A 145 20.95 7.24 -20.27
N ARG A 146 21.69 8.36 -20.16
CA ARG A 146 22.14 9.22 -21.26
C ARG A 146 23.64 9.06 -21.44
#